data_AF-A0A6I1KE13-F1
#
_entry.id   AF-A0A6I1KE13-F1
#
_cell.length_a   1.000
_cell.length_b   1.000
_cell.length_c   1.000
_cell.angle_alpha   90.00
_cell.angle_beta   90.00
_cell.angle_gamma   90.00
#
_symmetry.space_group_name_H-M   'P 1'
#
loop_
_entity.id
_entity.type
_entity.pdbx_description
1 polymer ?
#
loop_
_entity_poly.entity_id
_entity_poly.type
_entity_poly.pdbx_seq_one_letter_code
_entity_poly.pdbx_strand_id
1 'polypeptide(L)'
;MAKRLSDVTCADYEALQAGMGEIADCSSVQEAAQRFVDRVYERFCGSLVLLRLFITVRYDALSQEDRLFVDGRGQATNTSQLIHGATPIFTLLGTRGKRPEWNDRRASAHFRCIPLASTAFIASLSMLSRQFESVGFDLGLIDSWETKVASTGRADRYRGMLYIGDAGIDRDGQGRMIVPKQDFVAASGIKTTLGFGSGYTCHPTMVTLFAFTNEIIERSAVEPLTNLLEGFVSSTESLVGQGRFIYG
;
A
#
# COMPACT_ATOMS: atom_id res chain seq x y z
N MET A 1 4.60 -14.03 -22.07
CA MET A 1 3.14 -13.87 -22.22
C MET A 1 2.57 -13.47 -20.87
N ALA A 2 1.77 -12.40 -20.81
CA ALA A 2 1.12 -11.96 -19.57
C ALA A 2 0.17 -13.05 -19.06
N LYS A 3 0.26 -13.38 -17.77
CA LYS A 3 -0.61 -14.39 -17.14
C LYS A 3 -1.78 -13.72 -16.43
N ARG A 4 -2.86 -14.47 -16.28
CA ARG A 4 -3.96 -14.12 -15.38
C ARG A 4 -3.69 -14.69 -14.00
N LEU A 5 -4.15 -14.02 -12.95
CA LEU A 5 -4.05 -14.48 -11.56
C LEU A 5 -4.85 -15.78 -11.32
N SER A 6 -5.93 -15.99 -12.06
CA SER A 6 -6.68 -17.25 -12.07
C SER A 6 -5.90 -18.47 -12.58
N ASP A 7 -4.85 -18.23 -13.38
CA ASP A 7 -4.15 -19.28 -14.14
C ASP A 7 -2.70 -19.49 -13.65
N VAL A 8 -2.35 -18.89 -12.50
CA VAL A 8 -0.97 -18.92 -11.98
C VAL A 8 -0.67 -20.24 -11.29
N THR A 9 0.59 -20.62 -11.32
CA THR A 9 1.12 -21.75 -10.56
C THR A 9 2.15 -21.27 -9.53
N CYS A 10 2.53 -22.12 -8.59
CA CYS A 10 3.60 -21.81 -7.63
C CYS A 10 4.89 -21.38 -8.32
N ALA A 11 5.25 -22.02 -9.44
CA ALA A 11 6.43 -21.68 -10.23
C ALA A 11 6.42 -20.23 -10.75
N ASP A 12 5.24 -19.65 -10.99
CA ASP A 12 5.14 -18.25 -11.42
C ASP A 12 5.51 -17.27 -10.30
N TYR A 13 5.15 -17.60 -9.06
CA TYR A 13 5.50 -16.83 -7.88
C TYR A 13 6.98 -17.03 -7.51
N GLU A 14 7.50 -18.26 -7.61
CA GLU A 14 8.91 -18.57 -7.37
C GLU A 14 9.82 -17.81 -8.34
N ALA A 15 9.45 -17.72 -9.62
CA ALA A 15 10.19 -16.94 -10.61
C ALA A 15 10.22 -15.44 -10.27
N LEU A 16 9.10 -14.89 -9.75
CA LEU A 16 9.06 -13.52 -9.27
C LEU A 16 9.95 -13.32 -8.02
N GLN A 17 9.91 -14.26 -7.08
CA GLN A 17 10.74 -14.24 -5.87
C GLN A 17 12.24 -14.27 -6.21
N ALA A 18 12.65 -15.15 -7.13
CA ALA A 18 14.04 -15.25 -7.56
C ALA A 18 14.56 -13.92 -8.16
N GLY A 19 13.69 -13.17 -8.84
CA GLY A 19 13.99 -11.86 -9.40
C GLY A 19 14.02 -10.70 -8.40
N MET A 20 13.75 -10.94 -7.11
CA MET A 20 13.71 -9.88 -6.09
C MET A 20 15.10 -9.42 -5.63
N GLY A 21 16.16 -10.18 -5.89
CA GLY A 21 17.53 -9.80 -5.53
C GLY A 21 17.99 -8.47 -6.13
N GLU A 22 17.49 -8.12 -7.33
CA GLU A 22 17.80 -6.85 -8.01
C GLU A 22 17.17 -5.61 -7.34
N ILE A 23 16.27 -5.81 -6.37
CA ILE A 23 15.68 -4.74 -5.57
C ILE A 23 16.70 -4.24 -4.53
N ALA A 24 17.63 -5.09 -4.09
CA ALA A 24 18.63 -4.73 -3.08
C ALA A 24 19.63 -3.67 -3.58
N ASP A 25 19.83 -3.55 -4.89
CA ASP A 25 20.74 -2.58 -5.51
C ASP A 25 20.11 -1.18 -5.67
N CYS A 26 18.86 -1.00 -5.24
CA CYS A 26 18.17 0.28 -5.37
C CYS A 26 18.73 1.34 -4.41
N SER A 27 18.70 2.59 -4.87
CA SER A 27 19.19 3.74 -4.10
C SER A 27 18.16 4.29 -3.10
N SER A 28 16.90 3.87 -3.19
CA SER A 28 15.82 4.29 -2.32
C SER A 28 14.70 3.24 -2.28
N VAL A 29 13.88 3.28 -1.24
CA VAL A 29 12.69 2.42 -1.15
C VAL A 29 11.69 2.73 -2.26
N GLN A 30 11.60 3.99 -2.73
CA GLN A 30 10.75 4.36 -3.86
C GLN A 30 11.17 3.65 -5.15
N GLU A 31 12.46 3.65 -5.47
CA GLU A 31 12.97 2.96 -6.65
C GLU A 31 12.70 1.46 -6.57
N ALA A 32 13.00 0.86 -5.42
CA ALA A 32 12.69 -0.53 -5.12
C ALA A 32 11.19 -0.84 -5.29
N ALA A 33 10.32 0.02 -4.76
CA ALA A 33 8.88 -0.12 -4.82
C ALA A 33 8.36 -0.08 -6.25
N GLN A 34 8.88 0.85 -7.08
CA GLN A 34 8.48 0.96 -8.47
C GLN A 34 8.90 -0.29 -9.26
N ARG A 35 10.16 -0.74 -9.13
CA ARG A 35 10.64 -1.98 -9.78
C ARG A 35 9.82 -3.20 -9.34
N PHE A 36 9.47 -3.28 -8.06
CA PHE A 36 8.64 -4.35 -7.52
C PHE A 36 7.25 -4.37 -8.17
N VAL A 37 6.53 -3.23 -8.17
CA VAL A 37 5.19 -3.20 -8.76
C VAL A 37 5.22 -3.40 -10.27
N ASP A 38 6.25 -2.92 -10.97
CA ASP A 38 6.40 -3.13 -12.42
C ASP A 38 6.54 -4.61 -12.74
N ARG A 39 7.41 -5.34 -12.02
CA ARG A 39 7.60 -6.79 -12.21
C ARG A 39 6.34 -7.59 -11.94
N VAL A 40 5.69 -7.35 -10.79
CA VAL A 40 4.44 -8.04 -10.43
C VAL A 40 3.35 -7.73 -11.45
N TYR A 41 3.24 -6.47 -11.85
CA TYR A 41 2.25 -6.05 -12.85
C TYR A 41 2.51 -6.68 -14.21
N GLU A 42 3.73 -6.63 -14.74
CA GLU A 42 4.08 -7.20 -16.05
C GLU A 42 3.79 -8.69 -16.12
N ARG A 43 4.07 -9.42 -15.03
CA ARG A 43 3.75 -10.85 -14.92
C ARG A 43 2.25 -11.10 -15.02
N PHE A 44 1.44 -10.29 -14.33
CA PHE A 44 0.01 -10.53 -14.10
C PHE A 44 -0.93 -9.50 -14.75
N CYS A 45 -0.46 -8.74 -15.74
CA CYS A 45 -1.24 -7.67 -16.39
C CYS A 45 -2.48 -8.16 -17.16
N GLY A 46 -2.63 -9.48 -17.34
CA GLY A 46 -3.87 -10.09 -17.80
C GLY A 46 -5.04 -9.86 -16.83
N SER A 47 -4.75 -9.81 -15.52
CA SER A 47 -5.74 -9.64 -14.46
C SER A 47 -5.61 -8.30 -13.73
N LEU A 48 -4.38 -7.83 -13.51
CA LEU A 48 -4.13 -6.59 -12.79
C LEU A 48 -4.55 -5.39 -13.62
N VAL A 49 -5.40 -4.55 -13.04
CA VAL A 49 -5.82 -3.26 -13.59
C VAL A 49 -4.96 -2.13 -13.03
N LEU A 50 -4.69 -2.21 -11.72
CA LEU A 50 -3.91 -1.24 -10.98
C LEU A 50 -3.25 -1.93 -9.77
N LEU A 51 -1.98 -1.65 -9.56
CA LEU A 51 -1.18 -2.10 -8.43
C LEU A 51 -0.53 -0.88 -7.78
N ARG A 52 -0.61 -0.78 -6.45
CA ARG A 52 -0.07 0.36 -5.69
C ARG A 52 0.60 -0.09 -4.41
N LEU A 53 1.85 0.32 -4.21
CA LEU A 53 2.61 0.06 -3.00
C LEU A 53 2.75 1.34 -2.18
N PHE A 54 2.25 1.29 -0.96
CA PHE A 54 2.31 2.36 0.02
C PHE A 54 3.25 2.00 1.16
N ILE A 55 3.81 3.02 1.80
CA ILE A 55 4.63 2.90 3.00
C ILE A 55 4.20 3.97 4.02
N THR A 56 4.39 3.73 5.31
CA THR A 56 4.27 4.80 6.32
C THR A 56 5.61 5.52 6.51
N VAL A 57 5.62 6.84 6.29
CA VAL A 57 6.77 7.72 6.52
C VAL A 57 6.34 8.85 7.44
N ARG A 58 7.18 9.22 8.40
CA ARG A 58 6.90 10.38 9.26
C ARG A 58 6.84 11.66 8.43
N TYR A 59 5.96 12.58 8.79
CA TYR A 59 5.82 13.85 8.09
C TYR A 59 7.13 14.64 8.00
N ASP A 60 7.96 14.64 9.05
CA ASP A 60 9.26 15.33 9.07
C ASP A 60 10.33 14.68 8.19
N ALA A 61 10.16 13.41 7.82
CA ALA A 61 11.03 12.65 6.94
C ALA A 61 10.58 12.67 5.46
N LEU A 62 9.45 13.31 5.15
CA LEU A 62 8.98 13.45 3.78
C LEU A 62 9.84 14.42 2.96
N SER A 63 9.87 14.19 1.64
CA SER A 63 10.40 15.14 0.67
C SER A 63 9.67 16.50 0.77
N GLN A 64 10.29 17.58 0.31
CA GLN A 64 9.62 18.88 0.28
C GLN A 64 8.35 18.86 -0.58
N GLU A 65 8.41 18.18 -1.73
CA GLU A 65 7.26 18.01 -2.64
C GLU A 65 6.09 17.31 -1.93
N ASP A 66 6.36 16.22 -1.22
CA ASP A 66 5.33 15.45 -0.54
C ASP A 66 4.79 16.17 0.71
N ARG A 67 5.61 16.94 1.43
CA ARG A 67 5.13 17.80 2.53
C ARG A 67 4.16 18.86 2.03
N LEU A 68 4.51 19.57 0.95
CA LEU A 68 3.62 20.57 0.34
C LEU A 68 2.29 19.95 -0.09
N PHE A 69 2.32 18.73 -0.64
CA PHE A 69 1.11 17.99 -0.98
C PHE A 69 0.26 17.65 0.26
N VAL A 70 0.88 17.18 1.34
CA VAL A 70 0.18 16.89 2.61
C VAL A 70 -0.41 18.15 3.23
N ASP A 71 0.35 19.25 3.25
CA ASP A 71 -0.07 20.53 3.82
C ASP A 71 -1.26 21.12 3.08
N GLY A 72 -1.21 21.13 1.74
CA GLY A 72 -2.32 21.60 0.91
C GLY A 72 -3.59 20.78 1.15
N ARG A 73 -3.48 19.47 1.38
CA ARG A 73 -4.63 18.65 1.77
C ARG A 73 -5.12 18.97 3.17
N GLY A 74 -4.22 19.09 4.14
CA GLY A 74 -4.57 19.45 5.52
C GLY A 74 -5.33 20.76 5.59
N GLN A 75 -4.96 21.74 4.77
CA GLN A 75 -5.67 23.02 4.65
C GLN A 75 -7.06 22.82 4.03
N ALA A 76 -7.16 22.07 2.92
CA ALA A 76 -8.42 21.81 2.23
C ALA A 76 -9.43 21.03 3.09
N THR A 77 -8.97 20.18 4.01
CA THR A 77 -9.80 19.38 4.91
C THR A 77 -9.91 19.95 6.32
N ASN A 78 -9.28 21.10 6.60
CA ASN A 78 -9.20 21.71 7.94
C ASN A 78 -8.66 20.75 9.03
N THR A 79 -7.64 19.98 8.68
CA THR A 79 -6.97 19.00 9.54
C THR A 79 -5.48 19.29 9.75
N SER A 80 -4.96 20.45 9.30
CA SER A 80 -3.54 20.81 9.45
C SER A 80 -3.05 20.74 10.89
N GLN A 81 -3.88 21.10 11.86
CA GLN A 81 -3.58 21.04 13.29
C GLN A 81 -3.33 19.62 13.83
N LEU A 82 -3.75 18.58 13.09
CA LEU A 82 -3.54 17.18 13.45
C LEU A 82 -2.25 16.61 12.84
N ILE A 83 -1.55 17.39 12.01
CA ILE A 83 -0.35 16.96 11.30
C ILE A 83 0.86 17.64 11.98
N HIS A 84 1.75 16.82 12.54
CA HIS A 84 2.98 17.22 13.22
C HIS A 84 4.15 16.35 12.74
N GLY A 85 5.38 16.67 13.15
CA GLY A 85 6.61 16.04 12.63
C GLY A 85 6.58 14.51 12.59
N ALA A 86 6.13 13.88 13.67
CA ALA A 86 6.07 12.42 13.76
C ALA A 86 4.78 11.79 13.21
N THR A 87 3.82 12.57 12.72
CA THR A 87 2.58 12.02 12.17
C THR A 87 2.92 11.05 11.03
N PRO A 88 2.45 9.79 11.10
CA PRO A 88 2.67 8.82 10.04
C PRO A 88 1.84 9.20 8.79
N ILE A 89 2.52 9.25 7.65
CA ILE A 89 1.94 9.57 6.36
C ILE A 89 1.99 8.31 5.49
N PHE A 90 0.81 7.83 5.10
CA PHE A 90 0.66 6.70 4.18
C PHE A 90 0.94 7.18 2.75
N THR A 91 2.13 6.85 2.27
CA THR A 91 2.79 7.46 1.11
C THR A 91 2.91 6.44 0.00
N LEU A 92 2.36 6.77 -1.18
CA LEU A 92 2.47 5.95 -2.39
C LEU A 92 3.90 6.02 -2.91
N LEU A 93 4.59 4.88 -2.99
CA LEU A 93 5.95 4.80 -3.54
C LEU A 93 5.98 4.23 -4.95
N GLY A 94 5.27 3.12 -5.18
CA GLY A 94 5.20 2.45 -6.47
C GLY A 94 3.77 2.38 -6.98
N THR A 95 3.57 2.65 -8.26
CA THR A 95 2.25 2.50 -8.91
C THR A 95 2.40 2.00 -10.34
N ARG A 96 1.56 1.06 -10.74
CA ARG A 96 1.54 0.52 -12.11
C ARG A 96 0.13 0.08 -12.47
N GLY A 97 -0.33 0.41 -13.67
CA GLY A 97 -1.68 0.11 -14.12
C GLY A 97 -1.87 0.27 -15.63
N LYS A 98 -3.09 -0.01 -16.08
CA LYS A 98 -3.46 -0.01 -17.51
C LYS A 98 -3.43 1.38 -18.16
N ARG A 99 -3.58 2.44 -17.37
CA ARG A 99 -3.63 3.83 -17.86
C ARG A 99 -2.29 4.54 -17.62
N PRO A 100 -1.76 5.31 -18.58
CA PRO A 100 -0.46 5.98 -18.44
C PRO A 100 -0.32 6.83 -17.16
N GLU A 101 -1.37 7.56 -16.80
CA GLU A 101 -1.42 8.41 -15.59
C GLU A 101 -1.39 7.61 -14.27
N TRP A 102 -1.59 6.29 -14.31
CA TRP A 102 -1.46 5.44 -13.13
C TRP A 102 -0.03 4.94 -12.92
N ASN A 103 0.87 5.22 -13.85
CA ASN A 103 2.26 4.75 -13.83
C ASN A 103 3.23 5.80 -13.29
N ASP A 104 2.71 6.94 -12.84
CA ASP A 104 3.47 7.97 -12.14
C ASP A 104 2.78 8.31 -10.81
N ARG A 105 3.49 8.14 -9.70
CA ARG A 105 2.97 8.51 -8.37
C ARG A 105 2.59 9.98 -8.28
N ARG A 106 3.29 10.86 -9.02
CA ARG A 106 3.01 12.29 -9.03
C ARG A 106 1.67 12.60 -9.70
N ALA A 107 1.21 11.79 -10.64
CA ALA A 107 -0.12 11.94 -11.23
C ALA A 107 -1.26 11.51 -10.26
N SER A 108 -0.95 10.87 -9.13
CA SER A 108 -1.96 10.41 -8.15
C SER A 108 -2.48 11.55 -7.25
N ALA A 109 -3.40 12.37 -7.78
CA ALA A 109 -3.93 13.54 -7.08
C ALA A 109 -4.62 13.24 -5.73
N HIS A 110 -5.18 12.04 -5.55
CA HIS A 110 -5.98 11.72 -4.36
C HIS A 110 -5.31 10.75 -3.38
N PHE A 111 -4.26 10.03 -3.79
CA PHE A 111 -3.70 8.95 -3.00
C PHE A 111 -2.17 8.97 -3.03
N ARG A 112 -1.54 10.13 -3.30
CA ARG A 112 -0.08 10.25 -3.22
C ARG A 112 0.40 10.15 -1.78
N CYS A 113 -0.14 11.01 -0.90
CA CYS A 113 0.13 10.99 0.54
C CYS A 113 -1.19 11.15 1.31
N ILE A 114 -1.39 10.32 2.32
CA ILE A 114 -2.59 10.32 3.16
C ILE A 114 -2.11 10.42 4.62
N PRO A 115 -2.34 11.53 5.32
CA PRO A 115 -1.97 11.65 6.72
C PRO A 115 -2.83 10.71 7.56
N LEU A 116 -2.20 9.83 8.35
CA LEU A 116 -2.90 9.02 9.34
C LEU A 116 -3.07 9.86 10.61
N ALA A 117 -3.85 10.94 10.49
CA ALA A 117 -3.91 12.04 11.45
C ALA A 117 -4.71 11.70 12.73
N SER A 118 -5.67 10.78 12.63
CA SER A 118 -6.43 10.30 13.78
C SER A 118 -7.15 8.99 13.48
N THR A 119 -7.51 8.26 14.53
CA THR A 119 -8.38 7.07 14.44
C THR A 119 -9.68 7.39 13.71
N ALA A 120 -10.33 8.51 14.06
CA ALA A 120 -11.60 8.92 13.48
C ALA A 120 -11.49 9.20 11.97
N PHE A 121 -10.39 9.84 11.55
CA PHE A 121 -10.14 10.08 10.13
C PHE A 121 -9.98 8.76 9.37
N ILE A 122 -9.21 7.81 9.90
CA ILE A 122 -9.00 6.51 9.24
C ILE A 122 -10.25 5.63 9.25
N ALA A 123 -11.05 5.65 10.31
CA ALA A 123 -12.35 4.96 10.36
C ALA A 123 -13.36 5.50 9.32
N SER A 124 -13.18 6.74 8.85
CA SER A 124 -13.96 7.30 7.74
C SER A 124 -13.54 6.75 6.37
N LEU A 125 -12.30 6.25 6.24
CA LEU A 125 -11.74 5.69 5.02
C LEU A 125 -11.95 4.17 5.01
N SER A 126 -13.15 3.72 4.62
CA SER A 126 -13.60 2.31 4.75
C SER A 126 -12.55 1.27 4.32
N MET A 127 -11.95 1.43 3.13
CA MET A 127 -10.94 0.51 2.61
C MET A 127 -9.66 0.49 3.45
N LEU A 128 -9.20 1.65 3.95
CA LEU A 128 -7.99 1.74 4.78
C LEU A 128 -8.22 1.22 6.19
N SER A 129 -9.38 1.52 6.80
CA SER A 129 -9.80 0.95 8.09
C SER A 129 -9.76 -0.57 8.04
N ARG A 130 -10.39 -1.17 7.02
CA ARG A 130 -10.41 -2.62 6.78
C ARG A 130 -9.01 -3.18 6.53
N GLN A 131 -8.18 -2.46 5.78
CA GLN A 131 -6.80 -2.88 5.55
C GLN A 131 -6.00 -2.95 6.86
N PHE A 132 -6.05 -1.91 7.69
CA PHE A 132 -5.32 -1.89 8.95
C PHE A 132 -5.83 -2.95 9.92
N GLU A 133 -7.14 -3.14 10.02
CA GLU A 133 -7.73 -4.24 10.79
C GLU A 133 -7.25 -5.61 10.27
N SER A 134 -7.17 -5.81 8.95
CA SER A 134 -6.76 -7.09 8.35
C SER A 134 -5.31 -7.49 8.64
N VAL A 135 -4.45 -6.51 8.93
CA VAL A 135 -3.04 -6.74 9.31
C VAL A 135 -2.85 -6.80 10.82
N GLY A 136 -3.94 -6.79 11.60
CA GLY A 136 -3.91 -6.81 13.06
C GLY A 136 -3.51 -5.48 13.69
N PHE A 137 -3.59 -4.38 12.95
CA PHE A 137 -3.30 -3.05 13.45
C PHE A 137 -4.51 -2.47 14.19
N ASP A 138 -4.37 -2.24 15.50
CA ASP A 138 -5.37 -1.53 16.30
C ASP A 138 -5.36 -0.05 15.93
N LEU A 139 -6.45 0.43 15.34
CA LEU A 139 -6.59 1.82 14.92
C LEU A 139 -6.40 2.81 16.07
N GLY A 140 -6.71 2.44 17.32
CA GLY A 140 -6.46 3.27 18.50
C GLY A 140 -4.98 3.57 18.75
N LEU A 141 -4.07 2.84 18.08
CA LEU A 141 -2.64 3.13 18.08
C LEU A 141 -2.27 4.32 17.17
N ILE A 142 -3.13 4.76 16.24
CA ILE A 142 -2.87 5.96 15.41
C ILE A 142 -2.72 7.19 16.30
N ASP A 143 -3.65 7.38 17.22
CA ASP A 143 -3.65 8.54 18.13
C ASP A 143 -2.47 8.49 19.13
N SER A 144 -1.79 7.33 19.26
CA SER A 144 -0.63 7.12 20.13
C SER A 144 0.59 6.59 19.38
N TRP A 145 0.70 6.88 18.08
CA TRP A 145 1.71 6.31 17.19
C TRP A 145 3.14 6.57 17.71
N GLU A 146 3.44 7.80 18.15
CA GLU A 146 4.74 8.14 18.76
C GLU A 146 5.03 7.36 20.04
N THR A 147 4.03 7.15 20.89
CA THR A 147 4.25 6.64 22.25
C THR A 147 4.17 5.12 22.33
N LYS A 148 3.50 4.44 21.37
CA LYS A 148 3.29 2.98 21.38
C LYS A 148 3.85 2.25 20.16
N VAL A 149 3.72 2.81 18.96
CA VAL A 149 4.20 2.15 17.73
C VAL A 149 5.67 2.47 17.47
N ALA A 150 6.05 3.75 17.59
CA ALA A 150 7.45 4.15 17.49
C ALA A 150 8.29 3.69 18.69
N SER A 151 7.69 3.56 19.88
CA SER A 151 8.40 3.11 21.09
C SER A 151 8.63 1.59 21.15
N THR A 152 7.75 0.80 20.54
CA THR A 152 7.94 -0.66 20.44
C THR A 152 8.92 -1.02 19.34
N GLY A 153 9.11 -0.15 18.34
CA GLY A 153 10.06 -0.31 17.24
C GLY A 153 9.77 -1.51 16.32
N ARG A 154 8.60 -2.14 16.47
CA ARG A 154 8.31 -3.49 15.98
C ARG A 154 7.01 -3.52 15.19
N ALA A 155 7.08 -3.09 13.94
CA ALA A 155 5.97 -3.24 13.00
C ALA A 155 5.87 -4.67 12.42
N ASP A 156 6.86 -5.53 12.64
CA ASP A 156 6.92 -6.94 12.19
C ASP A 156 5.71 -7.78 12.58
N ARG A 157 5.01 -7.37 13.64
CA ARG A 157 3.79 -8.02 14.14
C ARG A 157 2.57 -7.76 13.27
N TYR A 158 2.61 -6.76 12.39
CA TYR A 158 1.50 -6.40 11.50
C TYR A 158 1.67 -7.10 10.16
N ARG A 159 0.93 -8.19 9.96
CA ARG A 159 0.92 -8.97 8.72
C ARG A 159 -0.49 -9.41 8.43
N GLY A 160 -0.94 -9.23 7.20
CA GLY A 160 -2.25 -9.70 6.81
C GLY A 160 -2.69 -9.32 5.42
N MET A 161 -3.88 -9.80 5.09
CA MET A 161 -4.49 -9.64 3.78
C MET A 161 -5.95 -9.22 3.94
N LEU A 162 -6.28 -8.09 3.32
CA LEU A 162 -7.63 -7.69 2.97
C LEU A 162 -8.01 -8.36 1.66
N TYR A 163 -9.14 -9.08 1.68
CA TYR A 163 -9.72 -9.70 0.50
C TYR A 163 -11.14 -9.17 0.33
N ILE A 164 -11.41 -8.57 -0.83
CA ILE A 164 -12.73 -8.06 -1.24
C ILE A 164 -13.09 -8.82 -2.52
N GLY A 165 -13.98 -9.80 -2.38
CA GLY A 165 -14.32 -10.74 -3.45
C GLY A 165 -15.02 -10.04 -4.61
N ASP A 166 -15.94 -9.13 -4.29
CA ASP A 166 -16.66 -8.31 -5.26
C ASP A 166 -16.66 -6.82 -4.85
N ALA A 167 -15.79 -6.05 -5.49
CA ALA A 167 -15.62 -4.62 -5.28
C ALA A 167 -16.87 -3.78 -5.61
N GLY A 168 -17.81 -4.32 -6.38
CA GLY A 168 -19.04 -3.63 -6.79
C GLY A 168 -20.17 -3.74 -5.77
N ILE A 169 -20.12 -4.72 -4.86
CA ILE A 169 -21.23 -4.98 -3.92
C ILE A 169 -20.79 -5.17 -2.46
N ASP A 170 -19.52 -5.51 -2.20
CA ASP A 170 -19.06 -5.82 -0.84
C ASP A 170 -19.13 -4.58 0.07
N ARG A 171 -19.73 -4.78 1.24
CA ARG A 171 -19.99 -3.74 2.25
C ARG A 171 -19.34 -4.08 3.59
N ASP A 172 -18.96 -3.05 4.32
CA ASP A 172 -18.47 -3.19 5.68
C ASP A 172 -19.62 -3.48 6.67
N GLY A 173 -19.28 -3.66 7.96
CA GLY A 173 -20.26 -3.95 9.01
C GLY A 173 -21.26 -2.81 9.27
N GLN A 174 -21.05 -1.63 8.67
CA GLN A 174 -21.95 -0.47 8.73
C GLN A 174 -22.76 -0.31 7.43
N GLY A 175 -22.65 -1.26 6.49
CA GLY A 175 -23.33 -1.21 5.21
C GLY A 175 -22.70 -0.25 4.19
N ARG A 176 -21.53 0.32 4.45
CA ARG A 176 -20.81 1.20 3.50
C ARG A 176 -20.05 0.35 2.49
N MET A 177 -19.95 0.80 1.24
CA MET A 177 -19.10 0.12 0.24
C MET A 177 -17.65 0.04 0.75
N ILE A 178 -17.07 -1.16 0.74
CA ILE A 178 -15.66 -1.32 1.17
C ILE A 178 -14.74 -0.58 0.22
N VAL A 179 -15.02 -0.60 -1.09
CA VAL A 179 -14.34 0.23 -2.10
C VAL A 179 -15.22 1.46 -2.40
N PRO A 180 -14.92 2.67 -1.89
CA PRO A 180 -15.84 3.81 -2.05
C PRO A 180 -15.94 4.34 -3.48
N LYS A 181 -14.87 4.26 -4.27
CA LYS A 181 -14.82 4.81 -5.64
C LYS A 181 -15.49 3.87 -6.64
N GLN A 182 -16.81 3.75 -6.56
CA GLN A 182 -17.59 2.87 -7.43
C GLN A 182 -17.52 3.25 -8.92
N ASP A 183 -17.38 4.53 -9.26
CA ASP A 183 -17.15 4.94 -10.65
C ASP A 183 -15.85 4.35 -11.23
N PHE A 184 -14.79 4.27 -10.41
CA PHE A 184 -13.54 3.62 -10.80
C PHE A 184 -13.71 2.10 -10.95
N VAL A 185 -14.46 1.47 -10.05
CA VAL A 185 -14.78 0.04 -10.10
C VAL A 185 -15.51 -0.29 -11.40
N ALA A 186 -16.60 0.42 -11.69
CA ALA A 186 -17.40 0.22 -12.88
C ALA A 186 -16.62 0.53 -14.17
N ALA A 187 -16.00 1.71 -14.27
CA ALA A 187 -15.32 2.14 -15.49
C ALA A 187 -14.07 1.31 -15.83
N SER A 188 -13.40 0.75 -14.81
CA SER A 188 -12.19 -0.06 -15.00
C SER A 188 -12.45 -1.56 -14.96
N GLY A 189 -13.71 -1.96 -14.80
CA GLY A 189 -14.14 -3.36 -14.71
C GLY A 189 -13.51 -4.11 -13.53
N ILE A 190 -13.30 -3.43 -12.39
CA ILE A 190 -12.73 -4.06 -11.20
C ILE A 190 -13.73 -5.06 -10.64
N LYS A 191 -13.25 -6.26 -10.31
CA LYS A 191 -14.04 -7.33 -9.71
C LYS A 191 -13.53 -7.65 -8.33
N THR A 192 -12.30 -8.14 -8.19
CA THR A 192 -11.69 -8.40 -6.88
C THR A 192 -10.71 -7.28 -6.51
N THR A 193 -10.69 -6.90 -5.24
CA THR A 193 -9.69 -5.97 -4.68
C THR A 193 -8.97 -6.63 -3.51
N LEU A 194 -7.65 -6.51 -3.52
CA LEU A 194 -6.76 -7.14 -2.55
C LEU A 194 -5.89 -6.07 -1.90
N GLY A 195 -5.61 -6.26 -0.63
CA GLY A 195 -4.65 -5.44 0.09
C GLY A 195 -3.77 -6.33 0.96
N PHE A 196 -2.46 -6.24 0.80
CA PHE A 196 -1.48 -7.00 1.57
C PHE A 196 -0.69 -6.02 2.40
N GLY A 197 -0.62 -6.21 3.71
CA GLY A 197 0.21 -5.37 4.55
C GLY A 197 1.22 -6.17 5.36
N SER A 198 2.37 -5.55 5.55
CA SER A 198 3.48 -6.07 6.33
C SER A 198 4.18 -4.91 7.04
N GLY A 199 5.00 -5.20 8.05
CA GLY A 199 5.79 -4.21 8.76
C GLY A 199 7.26 -4.60 8.87
N TYR A 200 8.11 -3.58 8.97
CA TYR A 200 9.56 -3.74 9.10
C TYR A 200 9.93 -4.14 10.53
N THR A 201 10.99 -4.92 10.68
CA THR A 201 11.34 -5.54 11.97
C THR A 201 12.08 -4.58 12.89
N CYS A 202 12.94 -3.75 12.32
CA CYS A 202 13.80 -2.83 13.06
C CYS A 202 13.36 -1.37 12.92
N HIS A 203 12.16 -1.13 12.37
CA HIS A 203 11.66 0.21 12.11
C HIS A 203 10.13 0.28 12.25
N PRO A 204 9.55 1.36 12.80
CA PRO A 204 8.10 1.56 12.94
C PRO A 204 7.44 1.95 11.61
N THR A 205 7.76 1.22 10.54
CA THR A 205 7.23 1.44 9.20
C THR A 205 6.40 0.23 8.78
N MET A 206 5.26 0.52 8.16
CA MET A 206 4.40 -0.46 7.52
C MET A 206 4.45 -0.24 6.02
N VAL A 207 4.33 -1.33 5.27
CA VAL A 207 4.13 -1.34 3.83
C VAL A 207 2.79 -1.96 3.50
N THR A 208 2.15 -1.50 2.43
CA THR A 208 0.88 -2.06 1.97
C THR A 208 0.81 -2.08 0.45
N LEU A 209 0.55 -3.24 -0.13
CA LEU A 209 0.29 -3.45 -1.55
C LEU A 209 -1.20 -3.58 -1.79
N PHE A 210 -1.79 -2.67 -2.57
CA PHE A 210 -3.15 -2.81 -3.09
C PHE A 210 -3.12 -3.29 -4.54
N ALA A 211 -3.89 -4.35 -4.83
CA ALA A 211 -4.08 -4.87 -6.16
C ALA A 211 -5.57 -4.84 -6.54
N PHE A 212 -5.88 -4.22 -7.68
CA PHE A 212 -7.22 -4.16 -8.25
C PHE A 212 -7.25 -5.00 -9.50
N THR A 213 -8.17 -5.97 -9.58
CA THR A 213 -8.20 -6.97 -10.65
C THR A 213 -9.50 -6.90 -11.44
N ASN A 214 -9.48 -7.28 -12.71
CA ASN A 214 -10.69 -7.34 -13.56
C ASN A 214 -11.35 -8.74 -13.60
N GLU A 215 -10.98 -9.61 -12.66
CA GLU A 215 -11.49 -10.97 -12.57
C GLU A 215 -11.85 -11.32 -11.14
N ILE A 216 -12.78 -12.26 -10.97
CA ILE A 216 -13.08 -12.82 -9.65
C ILE A 216 -11.99 -13.84 -9.36
N ILE A 217 -11.24 -13.62 -8.29
CA ILE A 217 -10.09 -14.45 -7.93
C ILE A 217 -10.34 -15.08 -6.57
N GLU A 218 -10.23 -16.40 -6.49
CA GLU A 218 -10.26 -17.10 -5.21
C GLU A 218 -9.13 -16.65 -4.29
N ARG A 219 -9.42 -16.51 -3.00
CA ARG A 219 -8.47 -16.03 -1.99
C ARG A 219 -7.14 -16.80 -2.02
N SER A 220 -7.19 -18.12 -2.17
CA SER A 220 -6.01 -19.00 -2.18
C SER A 220 -5.05 -18.73 -3.34
N ALA A 221 -5.55 -18.26 -4.49
CA ALA A 221 -4.72 -18.00 -5.67
C ALA A 221 -3.78 -16.80 -5.47
N VAL A 222 -4.09 -15.92 -4.53
CA VAL A 222 -3.38 -14.66 -4.29
C VAL A 222 -2.66 -14.61 -2.96
N GLU A 223 -2.87 -15.59 -2.08
CA GLU A 223 -2.11 -15.74 -0.84
C GLU A 223 -0.58 -15.72 -1.06
N PRO A 224 0.00 -16.33 -2.10
CA PRO A 224 1.43 -16.25 -2.34
C PRO A 224 1.99 -14.84 -2.60
N LEU A 225 1.14 -13.86 -2.96
CA LEU A 225 1.57 -12.45 -3.07
C LEU A 225 2.03 -11.88 -1.72
N THR A 226 1.57 -12.43 -0.60
CA THR A 226 2.08 -12.08 0.74
C THR A 226 3.59 -12.33 0.83
N ASN A 227 4.06 -13.49 0.36
CA ASN A 227 5.49 -13.83 0.37
C ASN A 227 6.31 -12.92 -0.54
N LEU A 228 5.74 -12.42 -1.64
CA LEU A 228 6.40 -11.39 -2.46
C LEU A 228 6.56 -10.09 -1.68
N LEU A 229 5.53 -9.64 -0.97
CA LEU A 229 5.62 -8.44 -0.14
C LEU A 229 6.65 -8.60 0.99
N GLU A 230 6.72 -9.78 1.61
CA GLU A 230 7.73 -10.10 2.62
C GLU A 230 9.16 -10.09 2.04
N GLY A 231 9.34 -10.62 0.83
CA GLY A 231 10.60 -10.52 0.10
C GLY A 231 10.99 -9.07 -0.17
N PHE A 232 10.02 -8.20 -0.50
CA PHE A 232 10.24 -6.77 -0.68
C PHE A 232 10.68 -6.10 0.62
N VAL A 233 9.98 -6.36 1.74
CA VAL A 233 10.35 -5.83 3.08
C VAL A 233 11.77 -6.23 3.43
N SER A 234 12.10 -7.52 3.30
CA SER A 234 13.44 -8.04 3.61
C SER A 234 14.52 -7.40 2.74
N SER A 235 14.25 -7.20 1.45
CA SER A 235 15.20 -6.60 0.51
C SER A 235 15.41 -5.09 0.72
N THR A 236 14.49 -4.41 1.41
CA THR A 236 14.51 -2.97 1.62
C THR A 236 14.71 -2.53 3.07
N GLU A 237 14.84 -3.48 4.01
CA GLU A 237 15.04 -3.22 5.45
C GLU A 237 16.22 -2.26 5.70
N SER A 238 17.34 -2.45 5.01
CA SER A 238 18.52 -1.58 5.15
C SER A 238 18.25 -0.14 4.67
N LEU A 239 17.49 0.03 3.58
CA LEU A 239 17.13 1.36 3.07
C LEU A 239 16.18 2.07 4.03
N VAL A 240 15.22 1.35 4.60
CA VAL A 240 14.30 1.88 5.62
C VAL A 240 15.06 2.27 6.88
N GLY A 241 15.97 1.42 7.37
CA GLY A 241 16.81 1.72 8.54
C GLY A 241 17.71 2.95 8.35
N GLN A 242 18.12 3.25 7.11
CA GLN A 242 18.88 4.44 6.75
C GLN A 242 17.99 5.68 6.47
N GLY A 243 16.66 5.55 6.54
CA GLY A 243 15.72 6.62 6.20
C GLY A 243 15.65 6.97 4.71
N ARG A 244 16.13 6.10 3.81
CA ARG A 244 16.20 6.34 2.36
C ARG A 244 14.88 6.02 1.65
N PHE A 245 13.79 6.65 2.08
CA PHE A 245 12.45 6.34 1.57
C PHE A 245 12.23 6.81 0.12
N ILE A 246 12.51 8.09 -0.15
CA ILE A 246 12.23 8.75 -1.43
C ILE A 246 13.53 9.36 -1.95
N TYR A 247 13.80 9.20 -3.23
CA TYR A 247 14.91 9.91 -3.89
C TYR A 247 14.56 11.39 -4.04
N GLY A 248 15.49 12.27 -3.67
CA GLY A 248 15.42 13.72 -3.84
C GLY A 248 16.12 14.15 -5.12
#